data_AF-A0A177WPW9-F1
#
_entry.id   AF-A0A177WPW9-F1
#
_cell.length_a   1.000
_cell.length_b   1.000
_cell.length_c   1.000
_cell.angle_alpha   90.00
_cell.angle_beta   90.00
_cell.angle_gamma   90.00
#
_symmetry.space_group_name_H-M   'P 1'
#
loop_
_entity.id
_entity.type
_entity.pdbx_description
1 polymer ?
#
loop_
_entity_poly.entity_id
_entity_poly.type
_entity_poly.pdbx_seq_one_letter_code
_entity_poly.pdbx_strand_id
1 'polypeptide(L)'
;MLAQNGHDRICSAMRKLATFKASVHEKSILKLVLIVCLNRLVKDQSQTLNTKPDSTSLASNSLRTVEKSEIHEQNQSLVNSMQCLSIEPETVDQSEMANPNPSSIDSFPLPAPPTFLDFLNLQSHYSSWQFETHNEWKKSMTFLFKLLTDSNIVPCQDIDIQTVRDCLFHIISRIESNCFGIWKPNGKEACMGRAVFPAASYFNHSCFPNCQSIKHDHKMAFRTLKDVSKEERD
;
A
#
# COMPACT_ATOMS: atom_id res chain seq x y z
N MET A 1 6.06 -19.39 -0.39
CA MET A 1 7.50 -19.74 -0.44
C MET A 1 8.09 -19.08 -1.67
N LEU A 2 8.99 -18.11 -1.52
CA LEU A 2 9.75 -17.57 -2.64
C LEU A 2 10.72 -18.67 -3.10
N ALA A 3 10.80 -18.97 -4.41
CA ALA A 3 11.82 -19.87 -4.94
C ALA A 3 13.21 -19.44 -4.42
N GLN A 4 14.17 -20.37 -4.26
CA GLN A 4 15.50 -20.11 -3.69
C GLN A 4 16.18 -18.84 -4.27
N ASN A 5 15.97 -18.56 -5.57
CA ASN A 5 16.46 -17.37 -6.25
C ASN A 5 15.82 -16.04 -5.81
N GLY A 6 14.55 -16.06 -5.38
CA GLY A 6 13.83 -14.87 -4.90
C GLY A 6 14.27 -14.44 -3.51
N HIS A 7 14.61 -15.41 -2.65
CA HIS A 7 15.12 -15.15 -1.30
C HIS A 7 16.44 -14.38 -1.32
N ASP A 8 17.39 -14.77 -2.16
CA ASP A 8 18.71 -14.12 -2.19
C ASP A 8 18.63 -12.67 -2.69
N ARG A 9 17.76 -12.41 -3.68
CA ARG A 9 17.47 -11.06 -4.18
C ARG A 9 16.89 -10.18 -3.08
N ILE A 10 15.87 -10.66 -2.36
CA ILE A 10 15.25 -9.86 -1.29
C ILE A 10 16.19 -9.66 -0.10
N CYS A 11 16.93 -10.68 0.32
CA CYS A 11 17.84 -10.56 1.45
C CYS A 11 18.96 -9.55 1.18
N SER A 12 19.55 -9.59 -0.02
CA SER A 12 20.57 -8.62 -0.42
C SER A 12 19.98 -7.19 -0.45
N ALA A 13 18.81 -7.02 -1.06
CA ALA A 13 18.15 -5.73 -1.15
C ALA A 13 17.77 -5.17 0.23
N MET A 14 17.22 -6.00 1.12
CA MET A 14 16.83 -5.63 2.48
C MET A 14 18.04 -5.23 3.34
N ARG A 15 19.20 -5.88 3.19
CA ARG A 15 20.44 -5.47 3.86
C ARG A 15 20.91 -4.08 3.41
N LYS A 16 20.93 -3.82 2.10
CA LYS A 16 21.27 -2.49 1.56
C LYS A 16 20.30 -1.43 2.10
N LEU A 17 19.00 -1.71 2.09
CA LEU A 17 17.97 -0.80 2.60
C LEU A 17 18.10 -0.54 4.11
N ALA A 18 18.53 -1.53 4.91
CA ALA A 18 18.76 -1.32 6.35
C ALA A 18 19.83 -0.25 6.61
N THR A 19 20.90 -0.25 5.83
CA THR A 19 22.01 0.72 5.93
C THR A 19 21.74 2.09 5.32
N PHE A 20 20.68 2.23 4.52
CA PHE A 20 20.31 3.49 3.90
C PHE A 20 19.97 4.56 4.96
N LYS A 21 20.42 5.80 4.78
CA LYS A 21 20.15 6.91 5.72
C LYS A 21 18.86 7.63 5.34
N ALA A 22 17.78 7.23 5.99
CA ALA A 22 16.40 7.69 5.82
C ALA A 22 15.64 7.55 7.14
N SER A 23 14.47 8.20 7.25
CA SER A 23 13.62 8.07 8.43
C SER A 23 13.08 6.64 8.57
N VAL A 24 12.63 6.25 9.78
CA VAL A 24 12.01 4.93 10.01
C VAL A 24 10.78 4.73 9.13
N HIS A 25 9.98 5.79 8.99
CA HIS A 25 8.79 5.82 8.14
C HIS A 25 9.16 5.57 6.68
N GLU A 26 10.08 6.37 6.12
CA GLU A 26 10.52 6.27 4.74
C GLU A 26 11.12 4.89 4.43
N LYS A 27 11.95 4.33 5.32
CA LYS A 27 12.45 2.96 5.19
C LYS A 27 11.32 1.93 5.15
N SER A 28 10.28 2.10 5.96
CA SER A 28 9.12 1.19 5.96
C SER A 28 8.39 1.21 4.62
N ILE A 29 8.28 2.38 3.98
CA ILE A 29 7.63 2.54 2.68
C ILE A 29 8.46 1.90 1.59
N LEU A 30 9.77 2.16 1.56
CA LEU A 30 10.70 1.53 0.62
C LEU A 30 10.71 -0.01 0.74
N LYS A 31 10.58 -0.56 1.95
CA LYS A 31 10.41 -2.01 2.16
C LYS A 31 9.14 -2.53 1.50
N LEU A 32 8.03 -1.82 1.65
CA LEU A 32 6.76 -2.21 1.03
C LEU A 32 6.85 -2.14 -0.50
N VAL A 33 7.47 -1.10 -1.07
CA VAL A 33 7.70 -1.01 -2.52
C VAL A 33 8.50 -2.21 -3.01
N LEU A 34 9.59 -2.57 -2.33
CA LEU A 34 10.44 -3.72 -2.68
C LEU A 34 9.62 -5.03 -2.68
N ILE A 35 8.80 -5.25 -1.65
CA ILE A 35 7.95 -6.44 -1.52
C ILE A 35 6.90 -6.47 -2.65
N VAL A 36 6.27 -5.34 -2.96
CA VAL A 36 5.29 -5.22 -4.05
C VAL A 36 5.91 -5.56 -5.39
N CYS A 37 7.07 -4.98 -5.72
CA CYS A 37 7.78 -5.25 -6.97
C CYS A 37 8.22 -6.73 -7.07
N LEU A 38 8.73 -7.31 -5.98
CA LEU A 38 9.15 -8.71 -5.96
C LEU A 38 7.96 -9.66 -6.14
N ASN A 39 6.84 -9.40 -5.46
CA ASN A 39 5.63 -10.22 -5.58
C ASN A 39 5.09 -10.21 -7.02
N ARG A 40 5.16 -9.07 -7.71
CA ARG A 40 4.81 -8.96 -9.13
C ARG A 40 5.73 -9.83 -9.98
N LEU A 41 7.05 -9.70 -9.83
CA LEU A 41 8.03 -10.47 -10.60
C LEU A 41 7.84 -11.98 -10.46
N VAL A 42 7.63 -12.47 -9.23
CA VAL A 42 7.47 -13.91 -8.95
C VAL A 42 6.19 -14.46 -9.59
N LYS A 43 5.09 -13.68 -9.57
CA LYS A 43 3.85 -14.08 -10.25
C LYS A 43 4.02 -14.14 -11.77
N ASP A 44 4.73 -13.18 -12.36
CA ASP A 44 4.96 -13.15 -13.80
C ASP A 44 5.81 -14.35 -14.26
N GLN A 45 6.85 -14.73 -13.50
CA GLN A 45 7.66 -15.93 -13.76
C GLN A 45 6.87 -17.24 -13.60
N SER A 46 5.89 -17.27 -12.69
CA SER A 46 5.06 -18.46 -12.48
C SER A 46 4.07 -18.67 -13.63
N GLN A 47 3.62 -17.58 -14.26
CA GLN A 47 2.72 -17.65 -15.42
C GLN A 47 3.45 -18.14 -16.69
N THR A 48 4.68 -17.67 -16.94
CA THR A 48 5.46 -18.07 -18.13
C THR A 48 5.86 -19.55 -18.11
N LEU A 49 6.06 -20.16 -16.94
CA LEU A 49 6.38 -21.58 -16.81
C LEU A 49 5.17 -22.52 -17.00
N ASN A 50 3.95 -22.02 -16.77
CA ASN A 50 2.72 -22.81 -16.89
C ASN A 50 2.11 -22.79 -18.30
N THR A 51 2.51 -21.85 -19.15
CA THR A 51 2.22 -21.89 -20.58
C THR A 51 3.22 -22.80 -21.27
N LYS A 52 2.83 -24.06 -21.52
CA LYS A 52 3.49 -24.90 -22.52
C LYS A 52 3.58 -24.08 -23.83
N PRO A 53 4.71 -24.13 -24.56
CA PRO A 53 4.81 -23.42 -25.82
C PRO A 53 3.92 -24.13 -26.85
N ASP A 54 2.68 -23.67 -26.99
CA ASP A 54 1.96 -23.88 -28.24
C ASP A 54 2.69 -23.05 -29.30
N SER A 55 3.19 -23.75 -30.31
CA SER A 55 4.01 -23.24 -31.39
C SER A 55 3.20 -22.38 -32.36
N THR A 56 2.53 -21.33 -31.88
CA THR A 56 1.94 -20.24 -32.67
C THR A 56 1.34 -19.19 -31.74
N SER A 57 2.15 -18.23 -31.24
CA SER A 57 1.71 -16.86 -30.92
C SER A 57 2.86 -16.06 -30.27
N LEU A 58 3.48 -15.18 -31.05
CA LEU A 58 4.28 -14.07 -30.54
C LEU A 58 3.31 -13.00 -30.02
N ALA A 59 3.00 -13.02 -28.74
CA ALA A 59 2.31 -11.92 -28.07
C ALA A 59 3.06 -11.54 -26.79
N SER A 60 3.84 -10.48 -26.91
CA SER A 60 4.47 -9.73 -25.83
C SER A 60 3.41 -9.13 -24.90
N ASN A 61 3.33 -9.60 -23.66
CA ASN A 61 2.59 -8.92 -22.60
C ASN A 61 3.43 -7.75 -22.09
N SER A 62 3.47 -6.71 -22.92
CA SER A 62 3.95 -5.38 -22.60
C SER A 62 3.08 -4.79 -21.49
N LEU A 63 3.68 -3.94 -20.64
CA LEU A 63 2.94 -2.95 -19.86
C LEU A 63 1.97 -2.26 -20.81
N ARG A 64 0.69 -2.65 -20.80
CA ARG A 64 -0.33 -1.88 -21.49
C ARG A 64 -0.40 -0.55 -20.77
N THR A 65 0.16 0.45 -21.42
CA THR A 65 -0.24 1.84 -21.36
C THR A 65 -1.72 1.91 -21.04
N VAL A 66 -2.05 2.45 -19.87
CA VAL A 66 -3.37 3.03 -19.64
C VAL A 66 -3.42 4.20 -20.61
N GLU A 67 -4.13 4.01 -21.72
CA GLU A 67 -4.41 5.08 -22.66
C GLU A 67 -5.05 6.25 -21.91
N LYS A 68 -4.47 7.42 -22.09
CA LYS A 68 -5.06 8.70 -21.72
C LYS A 68 -6.28 8.94 -22.62
N SER A 69 -7.46 8.51 -22.19
CA SER A 69 -8.72 9.09 -22.66
C SER A 69 -9.87 8.73 -21.74
N GLU A 70 -10.49 9.77 -21.19
CA GLU A 70 -11.89 9.82 -20.75
C GLU A 70 -12.30 8.96 -19.54
N ILE A 71 -11.86 9.37 -18.35
CA ILE A 71 -12.65 9.26 -17.11
C ILE A 71 -12.62 10.67 -16.50
N HIS A 72 -13.36 11.60 -17.10
CA HIS A 72 -14.65 12.08 -16.60
C HIS A 72 -14.61 12.44 -15.11
N GLU A 73 -14.01 13.59 -14.81
CA GLU A 73 -14.76 14.77 -14.36
C GLU A 73 -16.09 14.47 -13.64
N GLN A 74 -16.05 13.80 -12.48
CA GLN A 74 -17.24 13.66 -11.62
C GLN A 74 -16.99 13.64 -10.11
N ASN A 75 -15.79 13.97 -9.63
CA ASN A 75 -15.51 14.08 -8.17
C ASN A 75 -14.81 15.38 -7.77
N GLN A 76 -15.05 16.48 -8.50
CA GLN A 76 -14.41 17.78 -8.24
C GLN A 76 -15.37 18.91 -7.83
N SER A 77 -16.57 18.56 -7.35
CA SER A 77 -17.47 19.50 -6.68
C SER A 77 -17.92 18.88 -5.36
N LEU A 78 -17.22 19.17 -4.27
CA LEU A 78 -17.68 19.16 -2.85
C LEU A 78 -16.53 19.19 -1.83
N VAL A 79 -15.34 19.70 -2.18
CA VAL A 79 -14.28 19.97 -1.20
C VAL A 79 -13.89 21.44 -1.26
N ASN A 80 -14.84 22.31 -0.96
CA ASN A 80 -14.59 23.73 -0.67
C ASN A 80 -15.63 24.21 0.32
N SER A 81 -15.37 23.97 1.60
CA SER A 81 -15.60 24.88 2.72
C SER A 81 -15.69 24.05 3.99
N MET A 82 -14.65 24.08 4.82
CA MET A 82 -14.80 24.03 6.28
C MET A 82 -13.50 24.51 6.92
N GLN A 83 -13.49 25.80 7.21
CA GLN A 83 -12.58 26.42 8.17
C GLN A 83 -12.93 25.85 9.55
N CYS A 84 -11.99 25.13 10.18
CA CYS A 84 -12.15 24.65 11.54
C CYS A 84 -12.03 25.83 12.51
N LEU A 85 -13.13 26.17 13.18
CA LEU A 85 -13.12 26.98 14.39
C LEU A 85 -12.72 26.07 15.55
N SER A 86 -11.70 26.50 16.29
CA SER A 86 -11.23 25.86 17.51
C SER A 86 -12.33 25.87 18.57
N ILE A 87 -12.77 24.68 18.99
CA ILE A 87 -13.53 24.49 20.22
C ILE A 87 -12.70 23.56 21.11
N GLU A 88 -12.39 24.04 22.31
CA GLU A 88 -11.64 23.34 23.35
C GLU A 88 -12.34 22.02 23.75
N PRO A 89 -11.60 20.94 24.07
CA PRO A 89 -12.21 19.65 24.37
C PRO A 89 -12.74 19.60 25.81
N GLU A 90 -14.03 19.27 25.96
CA GLU A 90 -14.56 18.75 27.22
C GLU A 90 -13.98 17.35 27.48
N THR A 91 -13.49 17.17 28.69
CA THR A 91 -12.89 15.93 29.20
C THR A 91 -13.95 14.84 29.34
N VAL A 92 -13.91 13.84 28.47
CA VAL A 92 -14.61 12.57 28.66
C VAL A 92 -13.65 11.58 29.33
N ASP A 93 -14.06 11.11 30.49
CA ASP A 93 -13.40 10.16 31.38
C ASP A 93 -13.04 8.84 30.66
N GLN A 94 -11.77 8.45 30.68
CA GLN A 94 -11.23 7.22 30.07
C GLN A 94 -11.20 6.05 31.07
N SER A 95 -12.31 5.78 31.75
CA SER A 95 -12.42 4.62 32.64
C SER A 95 -13.47 3.63 32.12
N GLU A 96 -13.02 2.75 31.21
CA GLU A 96 -13.48 1.35 30.99
C GLU A 96 -13.22 0.92 29.53
N MET A 97 -11.99 0.54 29.21
CA MET A 97 -11.70 -0.28 28.02
C MET A 97 -11.44 -1.72 28.45
N ALA A 98 -12.52 -2.43 28.77
CA ALA A 98 -12.49 -3.88 28.79
C ALA A 98 -12.27 -4.37 27.35
N ASN A 99 -11.08 -4.89 27.08
CA ASN A 99 -10.70 -5.51 25.81
C ASN A 99 -11.64 -6.69 25.53
N PRO A 100 -12.51 -6.65 24.50
CA PRO A 100 -13.43 -7.75 24.26
C PRO A 100 -12.64 -8.95 23.73
N ASN A 101 -13.02 -10.13 24.23
CA ASN A 101 -12.40 -11.43 23.97
C ASN A 101 -11.90 -11.61 22.51
N PRO A 102 -10.61 -11.97 22.29
CA PRO A 102 -10.03 -12.18 20.94
C PRO A 102 -10.60 -13.40 20.19
N SER A 103 -11.56 -14.13 20.76
CA SER A 103 -12.08 -15.41 20.25
C SER A 103 -13.04 -15.29 19.06
N SER A 104 -13.38 -14.10 18.56
CA SER A 104 -14.40 -13.93 17.51
C SER A 104 -13.86 -13.60 16.11
N ILE A 105 -12.54 -13.48 15.90
CA ILE A 105 -11.98 -13.12 14.58
C ILE A 105 -11.87 -14.33 13.65
N ASP A 106 -11.71 -15.54 14.20
CA ASP A 106 -11.48 -16.75 13.40
C ASP A 106 -12.76 -17.38 12.82
N SER A 107 -13.95 -16.85 13.13
CA SER A 107 -15.23 -17.38 12.66
C SER A 107 -15.70 -16.85 11.30
N PHE A 108 -15.01 -15.86 10.72
CA PHE A 108 -15.38 -15.30 9.42
C PHE A 108 -14.53 -15.89 8.29
N PRO A 109 -15.14 -16.31 7.16
CA PRO A 109 -14.38 -16.75 6.01
C PRO A 109 -13.46 -15.64 5.54
N LEU A 110 -12.16 -15.92 5.47
CA LEU A 110 -11.19 -14.97 4.94
C LEU A 110 -11.49 -14.71 3.46
N PRO A 111 -11.48 -13.44 3.02
CA PRO A 111 -11.55 -13.15 1.61
C PRO A 111 -10.35 -13.77 0.87
N ALA A 112 -10.48 -13.94 -0.44
CA ALA A 112 -9.37 -14.36 -1.27
C ALA A 112 -8.15 -13.43 -1.04
N PRO A 113 -6.91 -13.95 -1.08
CA PRO A 113 -5.72 -13.12 -0.91
C PRO A 113 -5.69 -11.99 -1.96
N PRO A 114 -5.28 -10.77 -1.58
CA PRO A 114 -5.24 -9.65 -2.50
C PRO A 114 -4.30 -9.91 -3.68
N THR A 115 -4.74 -9.47 -4.85
CA THR A 115 -3.99 -9.50 -6.11
C THR A 115 -3.15 -8.23 -6.26
N PHE A 116 -2.25 -8.23 -7.26
CA PHE A 116 -1.52 -7.01 -7.60
C PHE A 116 -2.44 -5.94 -8.21
N LEU A 117 -3.52 -6.37 -8.89
CA LEU A 117 -4.53 -5.45 -9.42
C LEU A 117 -5.28 -4.73 -8.29
N ASP A 118 -5.62 -5.43 -7.20
CA ASP A 118 -6.24 -4.80 -6.02
C ASP A 118 -5.34 -3.70 -5.44
N PHE A 119 -4.02 -3.92 -5.44
CA PHE A 119 -3.06 -2.90 -5.04
C PHE A 119 -2.99 -1.73 -6.04
N LEU A 120 -3.00 -1.98 -7.35
CA LEU A 120 -2.96 -0.93 -8.38
C LEU A 120 -4.22 -0.05 -8.36
N ASN A 121 -5.35 -0.60 -7.94
CA ASN A 121 -6.62 0.11 -7.79
C ASN A 121 -6.66 1.03 -6.56
N LEU A 122 -5.66 0.97 -5.67
CA LEU A 122 -5.56 1.90 -4.54
C LEU A 122 -5.34 3.34 -5.01
N GLN A 123 -5.89 4.28 -4.25
CA GLN A 123 -5.77 5.70 -4.54
C GLN A 123 -4.30 6.14 -4.49
N SER A 124 -3.88 6.86 -5.52
CA SER A 124 -2.59 7.51 -5.60
C SER A 124 -2.80 9.02 -5.63
N HIS A 125 -2.15 9.76 -4.74
CA HIS A 125 -2.13 11.22 -4.75
C HIS A 125 -0.89 11.81 -5.43
N TYR A 126 -0.07 10.99 -6.10
CA TYR A 126 1.15 11.45 -6.78
C TYR A 126 0.91 12.65 -7.70
N SER A 127 -0.18 12.66 -8.48
CA SER A 127 -0.49 13.77 -9.39
C SER A 127 -0.80 15.09 -8.69
N SER A 128 -1.12 15.07 -7.39
CA SER A 128 -1.34 16.26 -6.56
C SER A 128 -0.15 16.60 -5.66
N TRP A 129 0.98 15.87 -5.78
CA TRP A 129 2.17 16.15 -4.99
C TRP A 129 2.79 17.49 -5.38
N GLN A 130 3.17 18.27 -4.37
CA GLN A 130 3.86 19.53 -4.54
C GLN A 130 5.36 19.27 -4.76
N PHE A 131 6.06 20.29 -5.29
CA PHE A 131 7.48 20.19 -5.62
C PHE A 131 8.35 19.78 -4.41
N GLU A 132 7.98 20.23 -3.21
CA GLU A 132 8.66 19.94 -1.95
C GLU A 132 8.63 18.43 -1.67
N THR A 133 7.45 17.80 -1.79
CA THR A 133 7.27 16.36 -1.62
C THR A 133 8.08 15.57 -2.65
N HIS A 134 8.13 16.02 -3.90
CA HIS A 134 9.01 15.41 -4.91
C HIS A 134 10.48 15.46 -4.51
N ASN A 135 10.93 16.59 -3.96
CA ASN A 135 12.31 16.79 -3.56
C ASN A 135 12.69 15.93 -2.36
N GLU A 136 11.79 15.75 -1.39
CA GLU A 136 11.97 14.85 -0.25
C GLU A 136 12.27 13.42 -0.72
N TRP A 137 11.50 12.93 -1.70
CA TRP A 137 11.65 11.57 -2.21
C TRP A 137 12.78 11.39 -3.23
N LYS A 138 13.42 12.45 -3.73
CA LYS A 138 14.40 12.38 -4.82
C LYS A 138 15.58 11.46 -4.50
N LYS A 139 16.15 11.58 -3.30
CA LYS A 139 17.28 10.76 -2.84
C LYS A 139 16.88 9.30 -2.70
N SER A 140 15.72 9.05 -2.09
CA SER A 140 15.19 7.72 -1.85
C SER A 140 14.76 7.02 -3.12
N MET A 141 14.20 7.75 -4.08
CA MET A 141 13.89 7.22 -5.40
C MET A 141 15.15 6.83 -6.18
N THR A 142 16.21 7.65 -6.10
CA THR A 142 17.50 7.32 -6.73
C THR A 142 18.09 6.05 -6.13
N PHE A 143 18.08 5.94 -4.80
CA PHE A 143 18.52 4.74 -4.10
C PHE A 143 17.66 3.51 -4.46
N LEU A 144 16.33 3.65 -4.41
CA LEU A 144 15.38 2.59 -4.69
C LEU A 144 15.52 2.06 -6.13
N PHE A 145 15.60 2.96 -7.11
CA PHE A 145 15.77 2.57 -8.50
C PHE A 145 17.05 1.74 -8.67
N LYS A 146 18.18 2.23 -8.14
CA LYS A 146 19.43 1.47 -8.14
C LYS A 146 19.31 0.12 -7.42
N LEU A 147 18.64 0.09 -6.28
CA LEU A 147 18.44 -1.13 -5.49
C LEU A 147 17.67 -2.19 -6.29
N LEU A 148 16.60 -1.79 -6.96
CA LEU A 148 15.75 -2.67 -7.76
C LEU A 148 16.49 -3.18 -9.00
N THR A 149 17.26 -2.32 -9.68
CA THR A 149 18.09 -2.69 -10.83
C THR A 149 19.21 -3.65 -10.42
N ASP A 150 20.00 -3.32 -9.40
CA ASP A 150 21.10 -4.15 -8.89
C ASP A 150 20.58 -5.53 -8.42
N SER A 151 19.33 -5.61 -7.98
CA SER A 151 18.71 -6.86 -7.48
C SER A 151 17.94 -7.63 -8.57
N ASN A 152 17.94 -7.13 -9.81
CA ASN A 152 17.20 -7.68 -10.93
C ASN A 152 15.71 -7.90 -10.61
N ILE A 153 15.09 -6.92 -9.94
CA ILE A 153 13.67 -6.94 -9.56
C ILE A 153 12.81 -6.22 -10.60
N VAL A 154 13.33 -5.13 -11.17
CA VAL A 154 12.66 -4.39 -12.24
C VAL A 154 13.44 -4.62 -13.54
N PRO A 155 12.89 -5.33 -14.53
CA PRO A 155 13.49 -5.43 -15.86
C PRO A 155 13.23 -4.13 -16.62
N CYS A 156 14.29 -3.47 -17.07
CA CYS A 156 14.21 -2.15 -17.70
C CYS A 156 14.79 -2.14 -19.12
N GLN A 157 14.78 -3.28 -19.82
CA GLN A 157 15.43 -3.35 -21.15
C GLN A 157 14.62 -2.62 -22.22
N ASP A 158 13.27 -2.64 -22.13
CA ASP A 158 12.40 -2.11 -23.18
C ASP A 158 11.48 -0.95 -22.74
N ILE A 159 11.58 -0.50 -21.49
CA ILE A 159 10.74 0.56 -20.92
C ILE A 159 11.62 1.77 -20.62
N ASP A 160 11.16 2.94 -21.04
CA ASP A 160 11.80 4.21 -20.72
C ASP A 160 11.97 4.40 -19.19
N ILE A 161 13.14 4.88 -18.79
CA ILE A 161 13.53 5.05 -17.38
C ILE A 161 12.58 6.02 -16.67
N GLN A 162 12.15 7.09 -17.34
CA GLN A 162 11.25 8.06 -16.73
C GLN A 162 9.88 7.44 -16.44
N THR A 163 9.37 6.63 -17.36
CA THR A 163 8.14 5.84 -17.17
C THR A 163 8.25 4.92 -15.95
N VAL A 164 9.37 4.18 -15.81
CA VAL A 164 9.58 3.32 -14.63
C VAL A 164 9.61 4.14 -13.34
N ARG A 165 10.26 5.30 -13.34
CA ARG A 165 10.31 6.19 -12.17
C ARG A 165 8.93 6.72 -11.80
N ASP A 166 8.12 7.12 -12.77
CA ASP A 166 6.75 7.57 -12.53
C ASP A 166 5.87 6.45 -11.99
N CYS A 167 6.02 5.22 -12.50
CA CYS A 167 5.38 4.05 -11.89
C CYS A 167 5.80 3.85 -10.43
N LEU A 168 7.08 3.97 -10.10
CA LEU A 168 7.56 3.83 -8.72
C LEU A 168 7.02 4.93 -7.79
N PHE A 169 6.93 6.18 -8.26
CA PHE A 169 6.31 7.25 -7.48
C PHE A 169 4.82 6.98 -7.22
N HIS A 170 4.10 6.50 -8.23
CA HIS A 170 2.72 6.05 -8.08
C HIS A 170 2.56 4.90 -7.09
N ILE A 171 3.53 3.98 -7.00
CA ILE A 171 3.54 2.90 -5.99
C ILE A 171 3.80 3.47 -4.60
N ILE A 172 4.79 4.37 -4.44
CA ILE A 172 5.07 5.04 -3.16
C ILE A 172 3.84 5.79 -2.68
N SER A 173 3.21 6.59 -3.55
CA SER A 173 2.04 7.38 -3.21
C SER A 173 0.85 6.51 -2.80
N ARG A 174 0.62 5.38 -3.48
CA ARG A 174 -0.39 4.39 -3.05
C ARG A 174 -0.10 3.88 -1.65
N ILE A 175 1.15 3.53 -1.36
CA ILE A 175 1.51 3.02 -0.04
C ILE A 175 1.32 4.11 1.02
N GLU A 176 1.81 5.33 0.78
CA GLU A 176 1.65 6.46 1.72
C GLU A 176 0.18 6.69 2.08
N SER A 177 -0.68 6.72 1.07
CA SER A 177 -2.08 7.11 1.23
C SER A 177 -2.95 6.01 1.84
N ASN A 178 -2.51 4.74 1.76
CA ASN A 178 -3.34 3.59 2.08
C ASN A 178 -2.72 2.65 3.13
N CYS A 179 -1.56 3.00 3.70
CA CYS A 179 -0.90 2.13 4.68
C CYS A 179 -1.42 2.31 6.10
N PHE A 180 -1.43 1.21 6.83
CA PHE A 180 -1.83 1.13 8.23
C PHE A 180 -0.60 0.90 9.11
N GLY A 181 -0.46 1.71 10.17
CA GLY A 181 0.57 1.51 11.18
C GLY A 181 0.34 0.22 11.99
N ILE A 182 1.43 -0.50 12.25
CA ILE A 182 1.50 -1.66 13.14
C ILE A 182 2.16 -1.18 14.43
N TRP A 183 1.47 -1.29 15.55
CA TRP A 183 1.87 -0.71 16.83
C TRP A 183 2.20 -1.80 17.85
N LYS A 184 3.11 -1.51 18.78
CA LYS A 184 3.37 -2.40 19.91
C LYS A 184 2.11 -2.49 20.79
N PRO A 185 1.68 -3.70 21.20
CA PRO A 185 0.47 -3.85 22.00
C PRO A 185 0.56 -3.18 23.39
N ASN A 186 1.74 -3.15 24.03
CA ASN A 186 1.91 -2.72 25.43
C ASN A 186 3.10 -1.76 25.64
N GLY A 187 3.45 -0.92 24.66
CA GLY A 187 4.61 -0.02 24.76
C GLY A 187 4.27 1.43 24.44
N LYS A 188 5.17 2.36 24.79
CA LYS A 188 5.17 3.75 24.27
C LYS A 188 4.82 3.70 22.78
N GLU A 189 3.91 4.57 22.33
CA GLU A 189 3.31 4.67 20.98
C GLU A 189 4.35 4.63 19.84
N ALA A 190 4.95 3.47 19.62
CA ALA A 190 6.05 3.28 18.69
C ALA A 190 5.56 2.36 17.57
N CYS A 191 5.41 2.95 16.39
CA CYS A 191 5.08 2.25 15.17
C CYS A 191 6.21 1.27 14.82
N MET A 192 5.93 -0.04 14.88
CA MET A 192 6.86 -1.11 14.56
C MET A 192 7.06 -1.28 13.05
N GLY A 193 6.04 -0.90 12.27
CA GLY A 193 6.03 -1.09 10.83
C GLY A 193 4.71 -0.66 10.22
N ARG A 194 4.57 -0.90 8.93
CA ARG A 194 3.38 -0.57 8.16
C ARG A 194 2.98 -1.76 7.30
N ALA A 195 1.69 -1.88 7.05
CA ALA A 195 1.12 -2.84 6.12
C ALA A 195 0.07 -2.16 5.24
N VAL A 196 -0.16 -2.72 4.07
CA VAL A 196 -1.23 -2.30 3.15
C VAL A 196 -2.24 -3.43 3.09
N PHE A 197 -3.51 -3.10 3.32
CA PHE A 197 -4.62 -4.04 3.29
C PHE A 197 -5.62 -3.53 2.24
N PRO A 198 -5.52 -3.97 0.96
CA PRO A 198 -6.25 -3.30 -0.12
C PRO A 198 -7.76 -3.17 0.11
N ALA A 199 -8.42 -4.21 0.63
CA ALA A 199 -9.85 -4.16 0.95
C ALA A 199 -10.17 -3.16 2.08
N ALA A 200 -9.31 -3.05 3.09
CA ALA A 200 -9.49 -2.11 4.19
C ALA A 200 -9.28 -0.65 3.78
N SER A 201 -8.47 -0.42 2.74
CA SER A 201 -8.15 0.93 2.25
C SER A 201 -9.32 1.63 1.56
N TYR A 202 -10.45 0.95 1.35
CA TYR A 202 -11.67 1.57 0.84
C TYR A 202 -12.50 2.29 1.91
N PHE A 203 -12.25 2.03 3.20
CA PHE A 203 -12.88 2.77 4.29
C PHE A 203 -12.31 4.20 4.33
N ASN A 204 -13.19 5.19 4.26
CA ASN A 204 -12.78 6.58 4.26
C ASN A 204 -12.52 7.08 5.70
N HIS A 205 -11.77 8.17 5.80
CA HIS A 205 -11.60 8.85 7.08
C HIS A 205 -12.86 9.64 7.45
N SER A 206 -13.31 9.48 8.69
CA SER A 206 -14.29 10.34 9.35
C SER A 206 -13.82 10.64 10.77
N CYS A 207 -13.96 11.88 11.22
CA CYS A 207 -13.73 12.25 12.62
C CYS A 207 -14.77 11.64 13.57
N PHE A 208 -15.92 11.23 13.03
CA PHE A 208 -17.01 10.54 13.73
C PHE A 208 -17.32 9.24 13.00
N PRO A 209 -16.45 8.22 13.13
CA PRO A 209 -16.57 7.01 12.34
C PRO A 209 -17.73 6.14 12.84
N ASN A 210 -18.37 5.42 11.93
CA ASN A 210 -19.36 4.39 12.25
C ASN A 210 -18.72 2.99 12.39
N CYS A 211 -17.44 2.85 12.01
CA CYS A 211 -16.67 1.62 12.07
C CYS A 211 -15.31 1.84 12.75
N GLN A 212 -14.80 0.79 13.38
CA GLN A 212 -13.46 0.78 13.96
C GLN A 212 -12.64 -0.37 13.40
N SER A 213 -11.38 -0.09 13.00
CA SER A 213 -10.45 -1.13 12.57
C SER A 213 -9.90 -1.91 13.78
N ILE A 214 -9.99 -3.22 13.71
CA ILE A 214 -9.39 -4.17 14.66
C ILE A 214 -8.27 -4.91 13.93
N LYS A 215 -7.06 -4.87 14.49
CA LYS A 215 -5.88 -5.50 13.90
C LYS A 215 -5.46 -6.66 14.79
N HIS A 216 -5.36 -7.85 14.23
CA HIS A 216 -4.85 -9.02 14.92
C HIS A 216 -3.90 -9.79 14.01
N ASP A 217 -2.63 -9.80 14.37
CA ASP A 217 -1.55 -10.39 13.59
C ASP A 217 -1.51 -9.84 12.14
N HIS A 218 -1.69 -10.70 11.13
CA HIS A 218 -1.70 -10.34 9.71
C HIS A 218 -3.13 -10.13 9.16
N LYS A 219 -4.13 -10.03 10.04
CA LYS A 219 -5.54 -9.81 9.69
C LYS A 219 -6.00 -8.43 10.14
N MET A 220 -6.85 -7.83 9.31
CA MET A 220 -7.57 -6.61 9.64
C MET A 220 -9.07 -6.88 9.50
N ALA A 221 -9.81 -6.52 10.53
CA ALA A 221 -11.26 -6.58 10.56
C ALA A 221 -11.81 -5.19 10.88
N PHE A 222 -13.07 -4.94 10.51
CA PHE A 222 -13.80 -3.75 10.91
C PHE A 222 -15.02 -4.16 11.71
N ARG A 223 -15.30 -3.41 12.77
CA ARG A 223 -16.49 -3.58 13.59
C ARG A 223 -17.29 -2.29 13.56
N THR A 224 -18.59 -2.40 13.35
CA THR A 224 -19.50 -1.27 13.47
C THR A 224 -19.60 -0.81 14.93
N LEU A 225 -19.58 0.50 15.15
CA LEU A 225 -19.73 1.15 16.45
C LEU A 225 -21.19 1.50 16.77
N LYS A 226 -22.04 1.48 15.75
CA LYS A 226 -23.48 1.75 15.79
C LYS A 226 -24.17 0.93 14.70
N ASP A 227 -25.49 0.90 14.71
CA ASP A 227 -26.24 0.35 13.60
C ASP A 227 -25.99 1.17 12.33
N VAL A 228 -25.67 0.49 11.23
CA VAL A 228 -25.37 1.10 9.93
C VAL A 228 -26.49 0.72 8.97
N SER A 229 -27.13 1.73 8.37
CA SER A 229 -28.17 1.50 7.35
C SER A 229 -27.54 1.04 6.03
N LYS A 230 -28.32 0.40 5.15
CA LYS A 230 -27.82 -0.16 3.89
C LYS A 230 -27.28 0.92 2.93
N GLU A 231 -27.73 2.16 3.10
CA GLU A 231 -27.35 3.32 2.28
C GLU A 231 -26.23 4.17 2.93
N GLU A 232 -25.87 3.88 4.19
CA GLU A 232 -24.81 4.61 4.89
C GLU A 232 -23.44 4.13 4.41
N ARG A 233 -22.52 5.08 4.21
CA ARG A 233 -21.13 4.78 3.85
C ARG A 233 -20.37 4.37 5.11
N ASP A 234 -19.59 3.31 4.98
CA ASP A 234 -18.61 2.86 5.98
C ASP A 234 -17.30 3.65 5.96
#